data_AF-A0A497JT01-F1
#
_entry.id   AF-A0A497JT01-F1
#
_cell.length_a   1.000
_cell.length_b   1.000
_cell.length_c   1.000
_cell.angle_alpha   90.00
_cell.angle_beta   90.00
_cell.angle_gamma   90.00
#
_symmetry.space_group_name_H-M   'P 1'
#
loop_
_entity.id
_entity.type
_entity.pdbx_description
1 polymer ?
#
loop_
_entity_poly.entity_id
_entity_poly.type
_entity_poly.pdbx_seq_one_letter_code
_entity_poly.pdbx_strand_id
1 'polypeptide(L)'
;ITATEVLTLDPKTKEILTREVFRWKPRKDEFKKLNPSYVLQRNMEKLNLTEDELKKELRKRRIVLEWMVKSNIRHYTEVAKVIREYYADPERVYRKAWMNLK
;
A
#
# COMPACT_ATOMS: atom_id res chain seq x y z
N ILE A 1 4.58 -12.08 -11.91
CA ILE A 1 4.36 -11.71 -10.49
C ILE A 1 3.04 -10.96 -10.38
N THR A 2 2.19 -11.35 -9.44
CA THR A 2 0.88 -10.74 -9.17
C THR A 2 0.71 -10.48 -7.68
N ALA A 3 -0.13 -9.51 -7.33
CA ALA A 3 -0.71 -9.41 -6.01
C ALA A 3 -2.20 -9.78 -6.12
N THR A 4 -2.60 -10.85 -5.45
CA THR A 4 -3.95 -11.41 -5.51
C THR A 4 -4.59 -11.35 -4.14
N GLU A 5 -5.80 -10.81 -4.07
CA GLU A 5 -6.62 -10.80 -2.86
C GLU A 5 -7.54 -12.02 -2.84
N VAL A 6 -7.58 -12.70 -1.70
CA VAL A 6 -8.57 -13.76 -1.43
C VAL A 6 -9.82 -13.09 -0.88
N LEU A 7 -10.97 -13.33 -1.54
CA LEU A 7 -12.23 -12.68 -1.20
C LEU A 7 -13.03 -13.54 -0.21
N THR A 8 -13.46 -14.72 -0.66
CA THR A 8 -14.28 -15.65 0.13
C THR A 8 -14.24 -17.05 -0.49
N LEU A 9 -14.78 -18.03 0.23
CA LEU A 9 -15.05 -19.38 -0.26
C LEU A 9 -16.50 -19.45 -0.74
N ASP A 10 -16.72 -19.89 -1.98
CA ASP A 10 -18.08 -20.22 -2.42
C ASP A 10 -18.56 -21.47 -1.66
N PRO A 11 -19.64 -21.37 -0.85
CA PRO A 11 -20.08 -22.47 -0.01
C PRO A 11 -20.61 -23.67 -0.81
N LYS A 12 -21.08 -23.44 -2.05
CA LYS A 12 -21.65 -24.46 -2.94
C LYS A 12 -20.56 -25.18 -3.73
N THR A 13 -19.69 -24.43 -4.42
CA THR A 13 -18.66 -25.03 -5.29
C THR A 13 -17.39 -25.41 -4.54
N LYS A 14 -17.20 -24.90 -3.32
CA LYS A 14 -15.95 -25.00 -2.54
C LYS A 14 -14.76 -24.33 -3.23
N GLU A 15 -15.00 -23.42 -4.17
CA GLU A 15 -13.95 -22.66 -4.84
C GLU A 15 -13.58 -21.38 -4.08
N ILE A 16 -12.30 -21.04 -4.08
CA ILE A 16 -11.80 -19.80 -3.50
C ILE A 16 -11.94 -18.68 -4.54
N LEU A 17 -12.76 -17.69 -4.22
CA LEU A 17 -12.89 -16.49 -5.03
C LEU A 17 -11.69 -15.58 -4.79
N THR A 18 -10.97 -15.24 -5.86
CA THR A 18 -9.78 -14.41 -5.82
C THR A 18 -9.87 -13.24 -6.80
N ARG A 19 -9.09 -12.18 -6.54
CA ARG A 19 -8.99 -11.01 -7.40
C ARG A 19 -7.56 -10.53 -7.51
N GLU A 20 -7.02 -10.51 -8.72
CA GLU A 20 -5.72 -9.88 -8.98
C GLU A 20 -5.86 -8.36 -8.93
N VAL A 21 -5.11 -7.70 -8.05
CA VAL A 21 -5.12 -6.23 -7.90
C VAL A 21 -3.94 -5.56 -8.59
N PHE A 22 -2.79 -6.24 -8.66
CA PHE A 22 -1.61 -5.78 -9.41
C PHE A 22 -0.97 -6.93 -10.19
N ARG A 23 -0.37 -6.59 -11.34
CA ARG A 23 0.39 -7.53 -12.17
C ARG A 23 1.64 -6.86 -12.72
N TRP A 24 2.76 -7.56 -12.64
CA TRP A 24 4.02 -7.17 -13.29
C TRP A 24 3.93 -7.40 -14.81
N LYS A 25 4.33 -6.39 -15.57
CA LYS A 25 4.47 -6.42 -17.03
C LYS A 25 5.95 -6.57 -17.39
N PRO A 26 6.42 -7.79 -17.73
CA PRO A 26 7.86 -8.03 -17.94
C PRO A 26 8.45 -7.18 -19.07
N ARG A 27 7.68 -6.97 -20.15
CA ARG A 27 8.14 -6.19 -21.31
C ARG A 27 8.47 -4.73 -20.99
N LYS A 28 7.89 -4.15 -19.94
CA LYS A 28 8.13 -2.75 -19.53
C LYS A 28 8.81 -2.63 -18.17
N ASP A 29 9.00 -3.76 -17.48
CA ASP A 29 9.39 -3.81 -16.08
C ASP A 29 8.54 -2.91 -15.15
N GLU A 30 7.22 -2.98 -15.30
CA GLU A 30 6.28 -2.12 -14.58
C GLU A 30 5.18 -2.94 -13.89
N PHE A 31 4.77 -2.53 -12.69
CA PHE A 31 3.56 -3.05 -12.03
C PHE A 31 2.34 -2.25 -12.46
N LYS A 32 1.34 -2.92 -13.07
CA LYS A 32 0.06 -2.31 -13.42
C LYS A 32 -1.01 -2.68 -12.40
N LYS A 33 -1.74 -1.69 -11.90
CA LYS A 33 -3.01 -1.88 -11.17
C LYS A 33 -4.08 -2.40 -12.14
N LEU A 34 -4.72 -3.51 -11.80
CA LEU A 34 -5.74 -4.15 -12.63
C LEU A 34 -7.15 -3.87 -12.12
N ASN A 35 -7.38 -4.04 -10.82
CA ASN A 35 -8.70 -3.96 -10.23
C ASN A 35 -8.70 -3.10 -8.94
N PRO A 36 -9.86 -2.60 -8.50
CA PRO A 36 -10.03 -2.09 -7.14
C PRO A 36 -9.75 -3.17 -6.08
N SER A 37 -9.20 -2.74 -4.94
CA SER A 37 -8.90 -3.62 -3.81
C SER A 37 -10.14 -3.79 -2.93
N TYR A 38 -10.54 -5.05 -2.73
CA TYR A 38 -11.62 -5.40 -1.82
C TYR A 38 -11.17 -5.27 -0.36
N VAL A 39 -9.90 -5.58 -0.07
CA VAL A 39 -9.32 -5.40 1.27
C VAL A 39 -9.35 -3.93 1.69
N LEU A 40 -9.02 -3.01 0.78
CA LEU A 40 -9.09 -1.58 1.06
C LEU A 40 -10.53 -1.10 1.26
N GLN A 41 -11.49 -1.58 0.46
CA GLN A 41 -12.91 -1.28 0.65
C GLN A 41 -13.40 -1.75 2.04
N ARG A 42 -13.08 -2.99 2.42
CA ARG A 42 -13.43 -3.53 3.74
C ARG A 42 -12.82 -2.71 4.88
N ASN A 43 -11.58 -2.24 4.70
CA ASN A 43 -10.94 -1.37 5.69
C ASN A 43 -11.61 0.00 5.77
N MET A 44 -12.05 0.57 4.65
CA MET A 44 -12.82 1.82 4.65
C MET A 44 -14.12 1.66 5.43
N GLU A 45 -14.88 0.60 5.16
CA GLU A 45 -16.13 0.30 5.87
C GLU A 45 -15.86 0.09 7.38
N LYS A 46 -14.87 -0.73 7.73
CA LYS A 46 -14.52 -1.04 9.12
C LYS A 46 -14.08 0.20 9.91
N LEU A 47 -13.38 1.13 9.28
CA LEU A 47 -12.80 2.32 9.92
C LEU A 47 -13.63 3.58 9.67
N ASN A 48 -14.78 3.44 9.01
CA ASN A 48 -15.66 4.54 8.59
C ASN A 48 -14.90 5.66 7.84
N LEU A 49 -14.01 5.27 6.92
CA LEU A 49 -13.21 6.19 6.11
C LEU A 49 -13.88 6.44 4.76
N THR A 50 -13.80 7.69 4.32
CA THR A 50 -14.13 8.08 2.95
C THR A 50 -13.04 7.61 1.96
N GLU A 51 -13.38 7.55 0.67
CA GLU A 51 -12.42 7.16 -0.37
C GLU A 51 -11.24 8.15 -0.43
N ASP A 52 -11.51 9.44 -0.21
CA ASP A 52 -10.50 10.48 -0.22
C ASP A 52 -9.53 10.38 0.96
N GLU A 53 -10.02 10.04 2.16
CA GLU A 53 -9.16 9.76 3.32
C GLU A 53 -8.25 8.56 3.06
N LEU A 54 -8.79 7.48 2.47
CA LEU A 54 -7.99 6.33 2.09
C LEU A 54 -6.92 6.70 1.06
N LYS A 55 -7.30 7.41 0.00
CA LYS A 55 -6.36 7.87 -1.05
C LYS A 55 -5.27 8.76 -0.46
N LYS A 56 -5.63 9.67 0.45
CA LYS A 56 -4.67 10.55 1.15
C LYS A 56 -3.68 9.72 1.96
N GLU A 57 -4.14 8.72 2.71
CA GLU A 57 -3.26 7.86 3.50
C GLU A 57 -2.33 7.00 2.63
N LEU A 58 -2.84 6.38 1.56
CA LEU A 58 -2.02 5.64 0.61
C LEU A 58 -0.96 6.52 -0.06
N ARG A 59 -1.33 7.77 -0.41
CA ARG A 59 -0.39 8.74 -0.97
C ARG A 59 0.70 9.12 0.02
N LYS A 60 0.36 9.37 1.30
CA LYS A 60 1.35 9.67 2.36
C LYS A 60 2.34 8.52 2.52
N ARG A 61 1.86 7.28 2.64
CA ARG A 61 2.72 6.09 2.75
C ARG A 61 3.63 5.90 1.54
N ARG A 62 3.10 6.09 0.33
CA ARG A 62 3.89 6.04 -0.91
C ARG A 62 5.05 7.04 -0.87
N ILE A 63 4.78 8.29 -0.51
CA ILE A 63 5.78 9.36 -0.42
C ILE A 63 6.86 9.00 0.61
N VAL A 64 6.49 8.44 1.76
CA VAL A 64 7.48 8.00 2.76
C VAL A 64 8.38 6.89 2.21
N LEU A 65 7.83 5.91 1.50
CA LEU A 65 8.62 4.84 0.87
C LEU A 65 9.52 5.35 -0.25
N GLU A 66 9.02 6.26 -1.10
CA GLU A 66 9.82 6.93 -2.14
C GLU A 66 10.99 7.72 -1.54
N TRP A 67 10.73 8.44 -0.43
CA TRP A 67 11.76 9.16 0.31
C TRP A 67 12.84 8.21 0.84
N MET A 68 12.45 7.09 1.45
CA MET A 68 13.41 6.09 1.95
C MET A 68 14.33 5.58 0.83
N VAL A 69 13.79 5.34 -0.36
CA VAL A 69 14.58 4.93 -1.54
C VAL A 69 15.57 6.02 -1.94
N LYS A 70 15.13 7.29 -2.06
CA LYS A 70 16.01 8.41 -2.43
C LYS A 70 17.09 8.70 -1.39
N SER A 71 16.78 8.52 -0.11
CA SER A 71 17.72 8.72 1.00
C SER A 71 18.60 7.50 1.30
N ASN A 72 18.59 6.48 0.43
CA ASN A 72 19.37 5.26 0.57
C ASN A 72 19.11 4.49 1.89
N ILE A 73 17.90 4.61 2.46
CA ILE A 73 17.47 3.87 3.64
C ILE A 73 17.05 2.47 3.20
N ARG A 74 18.00 1.54 3.22
CA ARG A 74 17.81 0.16 2.69
C ARG A 74 18.07 -0.93 3.72
N HIS A 75 18.80 -0.63 4.80
CA HIS A 75 19.04 -1.61 5.87
C HIS A 75 17.74 -1.87 6.64
N TYR A 76 17.43 -3.14 6.90
CA TYR A 76 16.13 -3.54 7.46
C TYR A 76 15.82 -2.88 8.82
N THR A 77 16.84 -2.63 9.65
CA THR A 77 16.70 -1.96 10.94
C THR A 77 16.30 -0.49 10.80
N GLU A 78 16.87 0.20 9.82
CA GLU A 78 16.55 1.60 9.52
C GLU A 78 15.15 1.72 8.89
N VAL A 79 14.83 0.82 7.96
CA VAL A 79 13.48 0.70 7.37
C VAL A 79 12.43 0.48 8.47
N ALA A 80 12.66 -0.48 9.37
CA ALA A 80 11.76 -0.76 10.48
C ALA A 80 11.65 0.43 11.45
N LYS A 81 12.72 1.20 11.66
CA LYS A 81 12.69 2.44 12.46
C LYS A 81 11.76 3.47 11.81
N VAL A 82 11.89 3.75 10.51
CA VAL A 82 11.02 4.69 9.80
C VAL A 82 9.55 4.25 9.86
N ILE A 83 9.27 2.95 9.65
CA ILE A 83 7.90 2.42 9.72
C ILE A 83 7.32 2.62 11.12
N ARG A 84 8.06 2.27 12.19
CA ARG A 84 7.61 2.49 13.57
C ARG A 84 7.36 3.97 13.89
N GLU A 85 8.24 4.86 13.41
CA GLU A 85 8.04 6.30 13.55
C GLU A 85 6.79 6.79 12.82
N TYR A 86 6.47 6.23 11.64
CA TYR A 86 5.25 6.57 10.91
C TYR A 86 3.99 6.09 11.64
N TYR A 87 4.03 4.92 12.28
CA TYR A 87 2.93 4.46 13.13
C TYR A 87 2.71 5.36 14.36
N ALA A 88 3.78 5.92 14.92
CA ALA A 88 3.69 6.81 16.09
C ALA A 88 3.21 8.23 15.74
N ASP A 89 3.72 8.81 14.65
CA ASP A 89 3.32 10.13 14.15
C ASP A 89 3.47 10.19 12.62
N PRO A 90 2.41 9.85 11.87
CA PRO A 90 2.47 9.78 10.40
C PRO A 90 2.66 11.16 9.78
N GLU A 91 2.14 12.23 10.39
CA GLU A 91 2.22 13.58 9.84
C GLU A 91 3.64 14.14 9.95
N ARG A 92 4.33 13.93 11.08
CA ARG A 92 5.75 14.31 11.23
C ARG A 92 6.63 13.60 10.21
N VAL A 93 6.47 12.28 10.05
CA VAL A 93 7.29 11.50 9.12
C VAL A 93 6.96 11.86 7.67
N TYR A 94 5.68 12.02 7.34
CA TYR A 94 5.25 12.48 6.01
C TYR A 94 5.82 13.85 5.66
N ARG A 95 5.73 14.84 6.56
CA ARG A 95 6.30 16.18 6.31
C ARG A 95 7.81 16.11 6.07
N LYS A 96 8.54 15.34 6.89
CA LYS A 96 9.98 15.09 6.69
C LYS A 96 10.23 14.50 5.31
N ALA A 97 9.54 13.42 4.95
CA ALA A 97 9.70 12.76 3.66
C ALA A 97 9.40 13.71 2.49
N TRP A 98 8.29 14.46 2.56
CA TRP A 98 7.86 15.40 1.52
C TRP A 98 8.88 16.52 1.29
N MET A 99 9.43 17.11 2.35
CA MET A 99 10.42 18.18 2.25
C MET A 99 11.74 17.71 1.63
N ASN A 100 12.13 16.45 1.85
CA ASN A 100 13.38 15.88 1.35
C ASN A 100 13.24 15.18 -0.02
N LEU A 101 12.02 15.16 -0.59
CA LEU A 101 11.75 14.58 -1.90
C LEU A 101 11.69 15.61 -3.03
N LYS A 102 11.41 16.87 -2.69
CA LYS A 102 11.58 18.04 -3.57
C LYS A 102 13.06 18.29 -3.81
#